data_AF-A0A8T3VTS8-F1
#
_entry.id   AF-A0A8T3VTS8-F1
#
_cell.length_a   1.000
_cell.length_b   1.000
_cell.length_c   1.000
_cell.angle_alpha   90.00
_cell.angle_beta   90.00
_cell.angle_gamma   90.00
#
_symmetry.space_group_name_H-M   'P 1'
#
loop_
_entity.id
_entity.type
_entity.pdbx_description
1 polymer ?
#
loop_
_entity_poly.entity_id
_entity_poly.type
_entity_poly.pdbx_seq_one_letter_code
_entity_poly.pdbx_strand_id
1 'polypeptide(L)'
;MTIPDMHIRHEDLDKEAEAFGIKVDEVIVMSKHSAASGRPALTAHPIGNYHENDFGGKAEAVVKANPALMTDALRRIVSFNDIPDEQLCFEVTHHGPWMEKPTFFIEVGSEEREWGNKHAAEILAKVIDSLEPHEEYPSAIGIGGGHYAPRFTEVALKYKVNFGHMIPNYHLEGRDDEDIVRMIGLAGEATGTKMVYLHGKSMKKAEERRIEGLIESVGYERIKSADLEPL
;
A
#
# COMPACT_ATOMS: atom_id res chain seq x y z
N MET A 1 15.34 13.24 5.67
CA MET A 1 15.00 14.68 5.57
C MET A 1 13.86 14.97 6.53
N THR A 2 13.75 16.18 7.06
CA THR A 2 12.63 16.62 7.90
C THR A 2 12.02 17.88 7.29
N ILE A 3 10.70 17.97 7.25
CA ILE A 3 9.96 19.11 6.71
C ILE A 3 9.09 19.76 7.80
N PRO A 4 8.83 21.07 7.73
CA PRO A 4 8.08 21.79 8.76
C PRO A 4 6.55 21.70 8.59
N ASP A 5 6.07 21.22 7.45
CA ASP A 5 4.68 21.18 7.04
C ASP A 5 4.13 19.75 6.93
N MET A 6 2.87 19.63 6.49
CA MET A 6 2.15 18.36 6.47
C MET A 6 2.60 17.49 5.28
N HIS A 7 3.31 16.41 5.58
CA HIS A 7 3.97 15.55 4.58
C HIS A 7 3.03 14.98 3.51
N ILE A 8 1.75 14.71 3.80
CA ILE A 8 0.79 14.23 2.79
C ILE A 8 0.48 15.25 1.68
N ARG A 9 0.86 16.53 1.87
CA ARG A 9 0.70 17.61 0.88
C ARG A 9 2.04 18.19 0.40
N HIS A 10 3.16 17.61 0.84
CA HIS A 10 4.48 18.07 0.48
C HIS A 10 4.97 17.31 -0.75
N GLU A 11 4.54 17.80 -1.90
CA GLU A 11 4.82 17.23 -3.22
C GLU A 11 6.31 17.30 -3.57
N ASP A 12 6.81 16.34 -4.35
CA ASP A 12 8.16 16.37 -4.94
C ASP A 12 9.32 16.43 -3.90
N LEU A 13 9.12 15.90 -2.70
CA LEU A 13 10.15 15.84 -1.63
C LEU A 13 11.43 15.12 -2.07
N ASP A 14 11.28 14.09 -2.91
CA ASP A 14 12.36 13.37 -3.53
C ASP A 14 13.24 14.27 -4.41
N LYS A 15 12.62 15.17 -5.20
CA LYS A 15 13.35 16.16 -6.00
C LYS A 15 14.05 17.19 -5.12
N GLU A 16 13.42 17.63 -4.03
CA GLU A 16 14.06 18.53 -3.08
C GLU A 16 15.32 17.90 -2.48
N ALA A 17 15.24 16.63 -2.08
CA ALA A 17 16.39 15.88 -1.61
C ALA A 17 17.48 15.73 -2.69
N GLU A 18 17.11 15.44 -3.94
CA GLU A 18 18.05 15.38 -5.07
C GLU A 18 18.71 16.73 -5.36
N ALA A 19 18.00 17.84 -5.19
CA ALA A 19 18.56 19.19 -5.31
C ALA A 19 19.62 19.49 -4.24
N PHE A 20 19.58 18.83 -3.08
CA PHE A 20 20.63 18.85 -2.07
C PHE A 20 21.80 17.89 -2.36
N GLY A 21 21.80 17.22 -3.52
CA GLY A 21 22.83 16.27 -3.92
C GLY A 21 22.68 14.88 -3.32
N ILE A 22 21.50 14.54 -2.77
CA ILE A 22 21.19 13.21 -2.25
C ILE A 22 20.60 12.38 -3.39
N LYS A 23 21.24 11.27 -3.78
CA LYS A 23 20.63 10.32 -4.71
C LYS A 23 19.46 9.61 -4.01
N VAL A 24 18.24 9.76 -4.54
CA VAL A 24 17.05 9.11 -3.99
C VAL A 24 16.63 7.95 -4.90
N ASP A 25 16.68 6.75 -4.34
CA ASP A 25 16.18 5.52 -4.98
C ASP A 25 14.78 5.12 -4.46
N GLU A 26 14.48 5.44 -3.19
CA GLU A 26 13.22 5.14 -2.49
C GLU A 26 12.93 6.22 -1.45
N VAL A 27 11.65 6.47 -1.17
CA VAL A 27 11.21 7.28 -0.03
C VAL A 27 10.34 6.44 0.91
N ILE A 28 10.74 6.33 2.18
CA ILE A 28 9.92 5.72 3.24
C ILE A 28 9.48 6.83 4.19
N VAL A 29 8.18 7.08 4.24
CA VAL A 29 7.63 8.12 5.12
C VAL A 29 7.16 7.46 6.42
N MET A 30 7.88 7.72 7.51
CA MET A 30 7.42 7.36 8.84
C MET A 30 6.38 8.39 9.30
N SER A 31 5.14 7.95 9.47
CA SER A 31 3.98 8.83 9.64
C SER A 31 3.07 8.37 10.79
N LYS A 32 2.05 9.19 11.07
CA LYS A 32 0.93 8.86 11.93
C LYS A 32 -0.27 8.46 11.08
N HIS A 33 -0.95 7.39 11.48
CA HIS A 33 -2.25 7.02 10.93
C HIS A 33 -3.37 7.59 11.81
N SER A 34 -4.47 8.05 11.22
CA SER A 34 -5.67 8.46 11.96
C SER A 34 -6.91 7.73 11.48
N ALA A 35 -7.56 7.00 12.39
CA ALA A 35 -8.78 6.27 12.06
C ALA A 35 -9.88 6.44 13.11
N ALA A 36 -11.10 6.64 12.64
CA ALA A 36 -12.29 6.75 13.48
C ALA A 36 -12.57 5.49 14.34
N SER A 37 -11.97 4.36 14.01
CA SER A 37 -12.09 3.13 14.81
C SER A 37 -11.32 3.17 16.12
N GLY A 38 -10.35 4.08 16.28
CA GLY A 38 -9.50 4.20 17.47
C GLY A 38 -8.65 2.95 17.79
N ARG A 39 -8.52 2.02 16.84
CA ARG A 39 -7.77 0.78 17.02
C ARG A 39 -6.28 1.03 16.83
N PRO A 40 -5.43 0.70 17.80
CA PRO A 40 -3.98 0.77 17.61
C PRO A 40 -3.55 -0.04 16.38
N ALA A 41 -2.72 0.54 15.54
CA ALA A 41 -2.21 -0.14 14.36
C ALA A 41 -0.76 0.25 14.01
N LEU A 42 0.01 -0.73 13.53
CA LEU A 42 1.25 -0.49 12.81
C LEU A 42 1.04 -0.92 11.36
N THR A 43 1.17 0.02 10.44
CA THR A 43 0.75 -0.20 9.06
C THR A 43 1.82 0.16 8.04
N ALA A 44 1.63 -0.34 6.82
CA ALA A 44 2.38 0.10 5.65
C ALA A 44 1.46 0.21 4.44
N HIS A 45 1.64 1.21 3.58
CA HIS A 45 0.84 1.33 2.38
C HIS A 45 1.51 2.15 1.27
N PRO A 46 1.16 1.86 -0.01
CA PRO A 46 1.55 2.73 -1.11
C PRO A 46 0.63 3.96 -1.14
N ILE A 47 1.07 5.03 -1.80
CA ILE A 47 0.33 6.29 -1.87
C ILE A 47 -0.20 6.57 -3.28
N GLY A 48 -1.25 7.39 -3.36
CA GLY A 48 -1.90 7.75 -4.61
C GLY A 48 -3.41 7.90 -4.48
N ASN A 49 -4.01 8.49 -5.50
CA ASN A 49 -5.44 8.72 -5.58
C ASN A 49 -6.01 8.11 -6.86
N TYR A 50 -6.95 7.18 -6.72
CA TYR A 50 -7.67 6.65 -7.89
C TYR A 50 -8.66 7.66 -8.48
N HIS A 51 -9.17 8.58 -7.65
CA HIS A 51 -10.18 9.60 -8.00
C HIS A 51 -9.65 10.99 -7.59
N GLU A 52 -10.36 11.70 -6.71
CA GLU A 52 -9.96 13.02 -6.20
C GLU A 52 -8.77 12.95 -5.24
N ASN A 53 -8.09 14.09 -5.04
CA ASN A 53 -6.87 14.24 -4.25
C ASN A 53 -7.05 15.18 -3.03
N ASP A 54 -8.17 15.05 -2.32
CA ASP A 54 -8.51 15.90 -1.17
C ASP A 54 -7.39 15.95 -0.11
N PHE A 55 -6.61 14.87 0.01
CA PHE A 55 -5.51 14.69 0.95
C PHE A 55 -4.12 14.70 0.29
N GLY A 56 -3.95 15.52 -0.76
CA GLY A 56 -2.67 15.74 -1.44
C GLY A 56 -2.39 14.76 -2.57
N GLY A 57 -1.26 14.93 -3.25
CA GLY A 57 -0.94 14.19 -4.47
C GLY A 57 -1.72 14.70 -5.69
N LYS A 58 -1.77 13.88 -6.74
CA LYS A 58 -2.50 14.18 -7.98
C LYS A 58 -3.79 13.37 -8.06
N ALA A 59 -4.84 13.96 -8.61
CA ALA A 59 -6.08 13.24 -8.91
C ALA A 59 -5.82 12.21 -10.01
N GLU A 60 -6.50 11.07 -9.92
CA GLU A 60 -6.41 9.97 -10.89
C GLU A 60 -4.98 9.47 -11.17
N ALA A 61 -4.11 9.55 -10.17
CA ALA A 61 -2.72 9.16 -10.28
C ALA A 61 -2.23 8.48 -9.01
N VAL A 62 -1.40 7.46 -9.18
CA VAL A 62 -0.75 6.74 -8.09
C VAL A 62 0.76 6.85 -8.23
N VAL A 63 1.47 6.89 -7.09
CA VAL A 63 2.93 7.00 -7.07
C VAL A 63 3.53 5.62 -7.30
N LYS A 64 4.69 5.54 -7.95
CA LYS A 64 5.39 4.26 -8.14
C LYS A 64 5.53 3.53 -6.79
N ALA A 65 5.21 2.25 -6.76
CA ALA A 65 5.36 1.43 -5.55
C ALA A 65 6.71 0.69 -5.56
N ASN A 66 7.16 0.27 -4.37
CA ASN A 66 8.16 -0.77 -4.20
C ASN A 66 7.56 -1.97 -3.46
N PRO A 67 6.96 -2.92 -4.19
CA PRO A 67 6.21 -4.03 -3.59
C PRO A 67 7.05 -4.89 -2.65
N ALA A 68 8.30 -5.18 -3.04
CA ALA A 68 9.19 -6.05 -2.29
C ALA A 68 9.58 -5.41 -0.95
N LEU A 69 9.96 -4.12 -0.98
CA LEU A 69 10.35 -3.38 0.21
C LEU A 69 9.17 -3.16 1.16
N MET A 70 8.00 -2.78 0.64
CA MET A 70 6.81 -2.57 1.45
C MET A 70 6.31 -3.89 2.09
N THR A 71 6.38 -4.99 1.35
CA THR A 71 5.96 -6.31 1.87
C THR A 71 6.93 -6.83 2.92
N ASP A 72 8.24 -6.62 2.73
CA ASP A 72 9.22 -6.93 3.76
C ASP A 72 9.03 -6.07 5.02
N ALA A 73 8.70 -4.78 4.87
CA ALA A 73 8.34 -3.91 5.98
C ALA A 73 7.16 -4.47 6.79
N LEU A 74 6.08 -4.92 6.14
CA LEU A 74 4.96 -5.57 6.82
C LEU A 74 5.40 -6.82 7.59
N ARG A 75 6.19 -7.70 6.97
CA ARG A 75 6.66 -8.94 7.62
C ARG A 75 7.51 -8.62 8.85
N ARG A 76 8.34 -7.59 8.79
CA ARG A 76 9.18 -7.15 9.90
C ARG A 76 8.39 -6.45 10.99
N ILE A 77 7.37 -5.65 10.64
CA ILE A 77 6.40 -5.13 11.62
C ILE A 77 5.84 -6.30 12.43
N VAL A 78 5.36 -7.34 11.76
CA VAL A 78 4.83 -8.55 12.43
C VAL A 78 5.89 -9.27 13.25
N SER A 79 7.12 -9.39 12.75
CA SER A 79 8.19 -10.10 13.45
C SER A 79 8.76 -9.36 14.65
N PHE A 80 8.75 -8.02 14.65
CA PHE A 80 9.34 -7.21 15.71
C PHE A 80 8.33 -6.69 16.73
N ASN A 81 7.05 -6.67 16.38
CA ASN A 81 6.01 -6.20 17.27
C ASN A 81 5.84 -7.13 18.49
N ASP A 82 6.00 -6.56 19.67
CA ASP A 82 5.69 -7.16 20.96
C ASP A 82 4.58 -6.38 21.70
N ILE A 83 3.97 -5.38 21.05
CA ILE A 83 2.84 -4.62 21.58
C ILE A 83 1.56 -5.48 21.45
N PRO A 84 0.86 -5.79 22.56
CA PRO A 84 -0.36 -6.58 22.52
C PRO A 84 -1.50 -5.77 21.88
N ASP A 85 -2.41 -6.49 21.21
CA ASP A 85 -3.65 -5.96 20.63
C ASP A 85 -3.47 -4.89 19.54
N GLU A 86 -2.25 -4.78 18.99
CA GLU A 86 -1.93 -3.91 17.86
C GLU A 86 -2.34 -4.55 16.54
N GLN A 87 -3.04 -3.80 15.69
CA GLN A 87 -3.37 -4.27 14.35
C GLN A 87 -2.17 -4.11 13.42
N LEU A 88 -1.62 -5.22 12.92
CA LEU A 88 -0.45 -5.22 12.04
C LEU A 88 -0.90 -5.56 10.61
N CYS A 89 -0.97 -4.57 9.74
CA CYS A 89 -1.55 -4.78 8.41
C CYS A 89 -1.06 -3.80 7.37
N PHE A 90 -1.28 -4.14 6.10
CA PHE A 90 -1.30 -3.12 5.07
C PHE A 90 -2.49 -2.17 5.25
N GLU A 91 -2.37 -0.99 4.66
CA GLU A 91 -3.51 -0.23 4.18
C GLU A 91 -3.54 -0.21 2.64
N VAL A 92 -4.71 0.05 2.09
CA VAL A 92 -4.87 0.21 0.64
C VAL A 92 -4.28 1.52 0.13
N THR A 93 -4.13 1.67 -1.19
CA THR A 93 -3.60 2.90 -1.79
C THR A 93 -4.50 4.09 -1.48
N HIS A 94 -3.94 5.14 -0.88
CA HIS A 94 -4.66 6.37 -0.60
C HIS A 94 -3.72 7.56 -0.36
N HIS A 95 -4.30 8.76 -0.50
CA HIS A 95 -3.73 10.08 -0.24
C HIS A 95 -2.39 10.40 -0.93
N GLY A 96 -1.91 11.63 -0.72
CA GLY A 96 -0.63 12.09 -1.25
C GLY A 96 0.58 11.81 -0.34
N PRO A 97 1.71 12.47 -0.58
CA PRO A 97 1.95 13.42 -1.66
C PRO A 97 2.25 12.70 -3.00
N TRP A 98 2.51 13.47 -4.04
CA TRP A 98 3.12 13.02 -5.28
C TRP A 98 4.63 12.96 -5.13
N MET A 99 5.21 11.83 -5.55
CA MET A 99 6.66 11.62 -5.67
C MET A 99 6.95 11.03 -7.06
N GLU A 100 8.14 11.27 -7.60
CA GLU A 100 8.65 10.58 -8.79
C GLU A 100 9.36 9.26 -8.46
N LYS A 101 9.90 9.14 -7.24
CA LYS A 101 10.54 7.93 -6.74
C LYS A 101 9.53 6.97 -6.10
N PRO A 102 9.82 5.65 -6.12
CA PRO A 102 9.08 4.70 -5.32
C PRO A 102 8.90 5.19 -3.88
N THR A 103 7.67 5.12 -3.39
CA THR A 103 7.32 5.62 -2.06
C THR A 103 6.29 4.74 -1.38
N PHE A 104 6.50 4.50 -0.09
CA PHE A 104 5.46 3.97 0.79
C PHE A 104 5.51 4.64 2.17
N PHE A 105 4.38 4.57 2.85
CA PHE A 105 4.22 5.05 4.21
C PHE A 105 4.29 3.88 5.18
N ILE A 106 4.90 4.13 6.34
CA ILE A 106 4.94 3.20 7.47
C ILE A 106 4.49 3.96 8.72
N GLU A 107 3.40 3.51 9.34
CA GLU A 107 2.64 4.38 10.25
C GLU A 107 2.36 3.79 11.61
N VAL A 108 2.24 4.69 12.61
CA VAL A 108 1.68 4.40 13.93
C VAL A 108 0.29 5.01 14.02
N GLY A 109 -0.73 4.18 14.26
CA GLY A 109 -2.12 4.56 14.41
C GLY A 109 -2.73 4.14 15.75
N SER A 110 -3.90 4.63 16.12
CA SER A 110 -4.81 5.46 15.29
C SER A 110 -5.15 6.82 15.90
N GLU A 111 -4.73 7.10 17.13
CA GLU A 111 -5.05 8.35 17.85
C GLU A 111 -3.81 8.94 18.54
N GLU A 112 -3.97 10.13 19.13
CA GLU A 112 -2.88 10.88 19.77
C GLU A 112 -2.12 10.07 20.84
N ARG A 113 -2.82 9.16 21.54
CA ARG A 113 -2.23 8.26 22.51
C ARG A 113 -1.19 7.35 21.87
N GLU A 114 -1.50 6.78 20.71
CA GLU A 114 -0.62 5.88 19.99
C GLU A 114 0.49 6.65 19.27
N TRP A 115 0.22 7.88 18.76
CA TRP A 115 1.25 8.71 18.12
C TRP A 115 2.40 9.09 19.07
N GLY A 116 2.13 9.19 20.37
CA GLY A 116 3.14 9.41 21.41
C GLY A 116 3.89 8.15 21.86
N ASN A 117 3.53 6.97 21.35
CA ASN A 117 4.14 5.70 21.74
C ASN A 117 5.55 5.54 21.14
N LYS A 118 6.56 5.89 21.94
CA LYS A 118 7.98 5.77 21.55
C LYS A 118 8.37 4.34 21.20
N HIS A 119 7.79 3.34 21.86
CA HIS A 119 8.11 1.94 21.61
C HIS A 119 7.61 1.49 20.24
N ALA A 120 6.39 1.89 19.86
CA ALA A 120 5.87 1.70 18.50
C ALA A 120 6.78 2.37 17.45
N ALA A 121 7.22 3.60 17.71
CA ALA A 121 8.16 4.31 16.84
C ALA A 121 9.53 3.62 16.74
N GLU A 122 10.06 3.08 17.85
CA GLU A 122 11.31 2.31 17.88
C GLU A 122 11.18 1.00 17.08
N ILE A 123 10.04 0.32 17.15
CA ILE A 123 9.75 -0.86 16.32
C ILE A 123 9.81 -0.48 14.84
N LEU A 124 9.11 0.58 14.40
CA LEU A 124 9.11 0.99 13.00
C LEU A 124 10.51 1.47 12.54
N ALA A 125 11.24 2.19 13.38
CA ALA A 125 12.62 2.57 13.08
C ALA A 125 13.52 1.33 12.87
N LYS A 126 13.37 0.31 13.71
CA LYS A 126 14.07 -0.97 13.56
C LYS A 126 13.63 -1.72 12.31
N VAL A 127 12.35 -1.67 11.94
CA VAL A 127 11.86 -2.23 10.67
C VAL A 127 12.62 -1.60 9.51
N ILE A 128 12.63 -0.26 9.41
CA ILE A 128 13.30 0.49 8.35
C ILE A 128 14.79 0.16 8.26
N ASP A 129 15.48 0.12 9.40
CA ASP A 129 16.94 -0.14 9.46
C ASP A 129 17.31 -1.58 9.04
N SER A 130 16.36 -2.51 9.10
CA SER A 130 16.62 -3.93 8.89
C SER A 130 16.10 -4.49 7.58
N LEU A 131 15.46 -3.69 6.71
CA LEU A 131 14.81 -4.15 5.48
C LEU A 131 15.73 -5.00 4.61
N GLU A 132 15.21 -6.14 4.15
CA GLU A 132 15.87 -7.10 3.28
C GLU A 132 14.82 -7.64 2.28
N PRO A 133 14.48 -6.84 1.23
CA PRO A 133 13.39 -7.16 0.32
C PRO A 133 13.67 -8.41 -0.51
N HIS A 134 12.66 -9.26 -0.66
CA HIS A 134 12.68 -10.41 -1.56
C HIS A 134 12.14 -10.05 -2.94
N GLU A 135 12.97 -9.42 -3.77
CA GLU A 135 12.62 -8.99 -5.14
C GLU A 135 12.29 -10.16 -6.07
N GLU A 136 12.76 -11.37 -5.75
CA GLU A 136 12.48 -12.58 -6.50
C GLU A 136 11.03 -13.07 -6.36
N TYR A 137 10.29 -12.59 -5.36
CA TYR A 137 8.89 -12.96 -5.19
C TYR A 137 8.00 -12.21 -6.19
N PRO A 138 6.98 -12.87 -6.76
CA PRO A 138 6.06 -12.24 -7.69
C PRO A 138 5.39 -11.02 -7.05
N SER A 139 5.33 -9.92 -7.79
CA SER A 139 4.61 -8.72 -7.37
C SER A 139 3.18 -8.72 -7.93
N ALA A 140 2.20 -8.32 -7.14
CA ALA A 140 0.79 -8.26 -7.56
C ALA A 140 0.11 -6.98 -7.04
N ILE A 141 -0.93 -6.54 -7.76
CA ILE A 141 -1.89 -5.58 -7.20
C ILE A 141 -3.01 -6.32 -6.47
N GLY A 142 -3.58 -5.71 -5.44
CA GLY A 142 -4.75 -6.22 -4.73
C GLY A 142 -6.03 -5.57 -5.21
N ILE A 143 -7.11 -6.32 -5.41
CA ILE A 143 -8.44 -5.76 -5.70
C ILE A 143 -9.49 -6.32 -4.73
N GLY A 144 -10.25 -5.42 -4.13
CA GLY A 144 -11.35 -5.68 -3.21
C GLY A 144 -10.99 -5.53 -1.73
N GLY A 145 -12.01 -5.63 -0.89
CA GLY A 145 -11.89 -5.46 0.57
C GLY A 145 -12.05 -4.01 1.01
N GLY A 146 -11.71 -3.75 2.28
CA GLY A 146 -11.74 -2.43 2.89
C GLY A 146 -10.35 -1.83 3.06
N HIS A 147 -10.30 -0.68 3.72
CA HIS A 147 -9.10 0.15 3.89
C HIS A 147 -7.89 -0.60 4.49
N TYR A 148 -8.09 -1.44 5.51
CA TYR A 148 -7.01 -2.19 6.19
C TYR A 148 -6.57 -3.48 5.49
N ALA A 149 -7.01 -3.75 4.26
CA ALA A 149 -6.47 -4.82 3.42
C ALA A 149 -6.20 -6.19 4.12
N PRO A 150 -7.11 -6.73 4.96
CA PRO A 150 -6.78 -7.88 5.82
C PRO A 150 -6.45 -9.14 5.02
N ARG A 151 -7.08 -9.31 3.85
CA ARG A 151 -6.81 -10.44 2.97
C ARG A 151 -5.42 -10.34 2.32
N PHE A 152 -5.02 -9.15 1.88
CA PHE A 152 -3.70 -8.96 1.27
C PHE A 152 -2.59 -9.09 2.32
N THR A 153 -2.82 -8.56 3.52
CA THR A 153 -1.98 -8.78 4.70
C THR A 153 -1.79 -10.28 4.98
N GLU A 154 -2.89 -11.04 5.09
CA GLU A 154 -2.82 -12.48 5.35
C GLU A 154 -2.01 -13.22 4.28
N VAL A 155 -2.19 -12.86 3.00
CA VAL A 155 -1.51 -13.51 1.89
C VAL A 155 -0.01 -13.18 1.90
N ALA A 156 0.35 -11.92 2.12
CA ALA A 156 1.74 -11.47 2.20
C ALA A 156 2.52 -12.13 3.34
N LEU A 157 1.84 -12.45 4.44
CA LEU A 157 2.41 -13.11 5.62
C LEU A 157 2.48 -14.64 5.50
N LYS A 158 1.86 -15.25 4.50
CA LYS A 158 1.81 -16.72 4.34
C LYS A 158 2.50 -17.23 3.08
N TYR A 159 2.66 -16.38 2.06
CA TYR A 159 3.13 -16.78 0.75
C TYR A 159 4.23 -15.86 0.23
N LYS A 160 5.08 -16.40 -0.63
CA LYS A 160 6.09 -15.67 -1.39
C LYS A 160 5.43 -14.84 -2.48
N VAL A 161 4.93 -13.68 -2.08
CA VAL A 161 4.36 -12.67 -2.97
C VAL A 161 4.61 -11.29 -2.36
N ASN A 162 4.72 -10.28 -3.21
CA ASN A 162 4.86 -8.89 -2.85
C ASN A 162 3.62 -8.12 -3.33
N PHE A 163 3.07 -7.25 -2.49
CA PHE A 163 1.95 -6.39 -2.89
C PHE A 163 2.42 -4.98 -3.19
N GLY A 164 1.97 -4.44 -4.32
CA GLY A 164 2.06 -3.00 -4.62
C GLY A 164 0.74 -2.30 -4.32
N HIS A 165 0.16 -1.68 -5.32
CA HIS A 165 -1.11 -0.96 -5.19
C HIS A 165 -2.29 -1.89 -4.88
N MET A 166 -3.26 -1.34 -4.13
CA MET A 166 -4.46 -2.05 -3.72
C MET A 166 -5.69 -1.17 -3.96
N ILE A 167 -6.70 -1.71 -4.64
CA ILE A 167 -7.96 -1.05 -4.99
C ILE A 167 -9.08 -1.64 -4.10
N PRO A 168 -9.55 -0.95 -3.05
CA PRO A 168 -10.64 -1.40 -2.19
C PRO A 168 -12.01 -1.29 -2.89
N ASN A 169 -13.01 -1.96 -2.33
CA ASN A 169 -14.37 -2.01 -2.88
C ASN A 169 -14.99 -0.63 -3.12
N TYR A 170 -14.82 0.31 -2.18
CA TYR A 170 -15.42 1.64 -2.26
C TYR A 170 -14.86 2.48 -3.42
N HIS A 171 -13.69 2.10 -3.98
CA HIS A 171 -13.19 2.71 -5.22
C HIS A 171 -13.86 2.15 -6.47
N LEU A 172 -14.42 0.93 -6.40
CA LEU A 172 -15.10 0.24 -7.51
C LEU A 172 -16.61 0.50 -7.54
N GLU A 173 -17.22 0.74 -6.38
CA GLU A 173 -18.67 0.87 -6.23
C GLU A 173 -19.23 2.02 -7.08
N GLY A 174 -20.20 1.68 -7.95
CA GLY A 174 -20.87 2.65 -8.82
C GLY A 174 -20.02 3.15 -10.00
N ARG A 175 -18.83 2.58 -10.23
CA ARG A 175 -17.96 2.94 -11.35
C ARG A 175 -18.25 2.13 -12.60
N ASP A 176 -18.05 2.74 -13.76
CA ASP A 176 -18.16 2.08 -15.05
C ASP A 176 -16.90 1.23 -15.35
N ASP A 177 -16.97 0.48 -16.45
CA ASP A 177 -15.90 -0.45 -16.84
C ASP A 177 -14.61 0.30 -17.25
N GLU A 178 -14.75 1.46 -17.88
CA GLU A 178 -13.61 2.28 -18.34
C GLU A 178 -12.80 2.80 -17.14
N ASP A 179 -13.49 3.28 -16.10
CA ASP A 179 -12.87 3.77 -14.88
C ASP A 179 -12.16 2.65 -14.10
N ILE A 180 -12.79 1.47 -14.01
CA ILE A 180 -12.17 0.30 -13.37
C ILE A 180 -10.93 -0.16 -14.13
N VAL A 181 -11.00 -0.23 -15.46
CA VAL A 181 -9.87 -0.56 -16.34
C VAL A 181 -8.72 0.43 -16.15
N ARG A 182 -9.02 1.73 -16.09
CA ARG A 182 -8.04 2.78 -15.81
C ARG A 182 -7.35 2.55 -14.45
N MET A 183 -8.12 2.29 -13.39
CA MET A 183 -7.55 2.03 -12.06
C MET A 183 -6.65 0.78 -12.04
N ILE A 184 -7.05 -0.31 -12.70
CA ILE A 184 -6.23 -1.53 -12.82
C ILE A 184 -4.92 -1.24 -13.56
N GLY A 185 -5.00 -0.51 -14.67
CA GLY A 185 -3.84 -0.08 -15.45
C GLY A 185 -2.86 0.76 -14.61
N LEU A 186 -3.37 1.82 -13.97
CA LEU A 186 -2.58 2.70 -13.10
C LEU A 186 -1.90 1.92 -11.97
N ALA A 187 -2.65 1.11 -11.23
CA ALA A 187 -2.14 0.31 -10.13
C ALA A 187 -1.05 -0.66 -10.61
N GLY A 188 -1.30 -1.33 -11.74
CA GLY A 188 -0.40 -2.32 -12.29
C GLY A 188 0.89 -1.74 -12.85
N GLU A 189 0.79 -0.63 -13.59
CA GLU A 189 1.96 0.09 -14.13
C GLU A 189 2.85 0.65 -13.02
N ALA A 190 2.26 1.31 -12.02
CA ALA A 190 3.00 1.85 -10.88
C ALA A 190 3.59 0.76 -9.96
N THR A 191 2.99 -0.43 -9.95
CA THR A 191 3.52 -1.63 -9.27
C THR A 191 4.59 -2.35 -10.10
N GLY A 192 4.61 -2.18 -11.43
CA GLY A 192 5.48 -2.93 -12.34
C GLY A 192 5.06 -4.38 -12.55
N THR A 193 3.74 -4.67 -12.54
CA THR A 193 3.23 -6.04 -12.67
C THR A 193 2.01 -6.15 -13.60
N LYS A 194 1.74 -7.38 -14.05
CA LYS A 194 0.48 -7.79 -14.68
C LYS A 194 -0.33 -8.75 -13.81
N MET A 195 0.13 -9.10 -12.61
CA MET A 195 -0.57 -10.01 -11.70
C MET A 195 -1.56 -9.27 -10.79
N VAL A 196 -2.73 -9.86 -10.61
CA VAL A 196 -3.82 -9.32 -9.78
C VAL A 196 -4.30 -10.37 -8.80
N TYR A 197 -4.27 -10.05 -7.51
CA TYR A 197 -4.92 -10.84 -6.48
C TYR A 197 -6.31 -10.27 -6.18
N LEU A 198 -7.36 -10.97 -6.62
CA LEU A 198 -8.75 -10.56 -6.41
C LEU A 198 -9.35 -11.16 -5.13
N HIS A 199 -9.69 -10.31 -4.16
CA HIS A 199 -10.46 -10.69 -2.97
C HIS A 199 -11.96 -10.79 -3.29
N GLY A 200 -12.35 -11.78 -4.10
CA GLY A 200 -13.73 -11.94 -4.58
C GLY A 200 -14.79 -12.07 -3.49
N LYS A 201 -14.45 -12.65 -2.33
CA LYS A 201 -15.37 -12.76 -1.17
C LYS A 201 -15.80 -11.42 -0.57
N SER A 202 -15.11 -10.33 -0.90
CA SER A 202 -15.47 -8.99 -0.43
C SER A 202 -16.58 -8.33 -1.24
N MET A 203 -16.99 -8.92 -2.37
CA MET A 203 -17.96 -8.34 -3.29
C MET A 203 -19.05 -9.35 -3.68
N LYS A 204 -20.12 -8.87 -4.32
CA LYS A 204 -21.18 -9.76 -4.84
C LYS A 204 -20.62 -10.58 -6.01
N LYS A 205 -21.12 -11.79 -6.18
CA LYS A 205 -20.66 -12.71 -7.26
C LYS A 205 -20.76 -12.12 -8.68
N ALA A 206 -21.74 -11.26 -8.94
CA ALA A 206 -21.86 -10.56 -10.22
C ALA A 206 -20.73 -9.55 -10.41
N GLU A 207 -20.38 -8.80 -9.36
CA GLU A 207 -19.26 -7.85 -9.38
C GLU A 207 -17.94 -8.60 -9.51
N GLU A 208 -17.73 -9.68 -8.76
CA GLU A 208 -16.51 -10.50 -8.88
C GLU A 208 -16.26 -10.94 -10.32
N ARG A 209 -17.31 -11.43 -11.01
CA ARG A 209 -17.22 -11.86 -12.42
C ARG A 209 -16.94 -10.69 -13.37
N ARG A 210 -17.55 -9.54 -13.10
CA ARG A 210 -17.31 -8.31 -13.88
C ARG A 210 -15.85 -7.89 -13.76
N ILE A 211 -15.34 -7.76 -12.54
CA ILE A 211 -13.95 -7.40 -12.26
C ILE A 211 -12.98 -8.41 -12.87
N GLU A 212 -13.27 -9.72 -12.76
CA GLU A 212 -12.46 -10.77 -13.40
C GLU A 212 -12.38 -10.60 -14.92
N GLY A 213 -13.51 -10.32 -15.59
CA GLY A 213 -13.52 -10.04 -17.03
C GLY A 213 -12.74 -8.76 -17.39
N LEU A 214 -12.82 -7.72 -16.56
CA LEU A 214 -12.07 -6.47 -16.79
C LEU A 214 -10.56 -6.67 -16.64
N ILE A 215 -10.11 -7.40 -15.61
CA ILE A 215 -8.70 -7.77 -15.43
C ILE A 215 -8.16 -8.45 -16.71
N GLU A 216 -8.87 -9.44 -17.23
CA GLU A 216 -8.46 -10.15 -18.45
C GLU A 216 -8.46 -9.23 -19.68
N SER A 217 -9.46 -8.35 -19.79
CA SER A 217 -9.61 -7.45 -20.94
C SER A 217 -8.44 -6.47 -21.14
N VAL A 218 -7.71 -6.16 -20.07
CA VAL A 218 -6.54 -5.28 -20.09
C VAL A 218 -5.20 -6.02 -20.04
N GLY A 219 -5.22 -7.34 -20.22
CA GLY A 219 -4.02 -8.17 -20.29
C GLY A 219 -3.35 -8.41 -18.93
N TYR A 220 -4.12 -8.33 -17.84
CA TYR A 220 -3.68 -8.71 -16.50
C TYR A 220 -4.12 -10.15 -16.19
N GLU A 221 -3.40 -10.81 -15.30
CA GLU A 221 -3.64 -12.19 -14.90
C GLU A 221 -4.12 -12.25 -13.45
N ARG A 222 -5.26 -12.91 -13.22
CA ARG A 222 -5.76 -13.18 -11.87
C ARG A 222 -4.98 -14.34 -11.25
N ILE A 223 -4.30 -14.07 -10.14
CA ILE A 223 -3.65 -15.09 -9.30
C ILE A 223 -4.49 -15.40 -8.05
N LYS A 224 -4.31 -16.60 -7.50
CA LYS A 224 -4.94 -17.09 -6.27
C LYS A 224 -3.86 -17.58 -5.30
N SER A 225 -4.21 -17.74 -4.04
CA SER A 225 -3.28 -18.30 -3.03
C SER A 225 -2.79 -19.72 -3.36
N ALA A 226 -3.54 -20.48 -4.18
CA ALA A 226 -3.10 -21.81 -4.62
C ALA A 226 -1.98 -21.75 -5.67
N ASP A 227 -1.79 -20.61 -6.32
CA ASP A 227 -0.77 -20.38 -7.34
C ASP A 227 0.54 -19.86 -6.74
N LEU A 228 0.56 -19.58 -5.44
CA LEU A 228 1.69 -18.97 -4.73
C LEU A 228 2.42 -20.01 -3.86
N GLU A 229 3.75 -19.93 -3.86
CA GLU A 229 4.57 -20.71 -2.94
C GLU A 229 4.36 -20.22 -1.49
N PRO A 230 4.22 -21.11 -0.51
CA PRO A 230 4.29 -20.75 0.90
C PRO A 230 5.66 -20.13 1.27
N LEU A 231 5.67 -19.26 2.28
CA LEU A 231 6.91 -18.73 2.88
C LEU A 231 7.73 -19.83 3.56
#